data_AF-A0A356QRT8-F1
#
_entry.id   AF-A0A356QRT8-F1
#
_cell.length_a   1.000
_cell.length_b   1.000
_cell.length_c   1.000
_cell.angle_alpha   90.00
_cell.angle_beta   90.00
_cell.angle_gamma   90.00
#
_symmetry.space_group_name_H-M   'P 1'
#
loop_
_entity.id
_entity.type
_entity.pdbx_description
1 polymer ?
#
loop_
_entity_poly.entity_id
_entity_poly.type
_entity_poly.pdbx_seq_one_letter_code
_entity_poly.pdbx_strand_id
1 'polypeptide(L)' 'RGRLILISCLDNLVKGAAGAAVQNLNCMHALPETTGLL' A
#
# COMPACT_ATOMS: atom_id res chain seq x y z
N ARG A 1 -17.55 -14.32 25.77
CA ARG A 1 -17.83 -14.46 24.32
C ARG A 1 -17.29 -13.23 23.63
N GLY A 2 -16.36 -13.35 22.69
CA GLY A 2 -15.79 -12.21 21.97
C GLY A 2 -14.85 -12.67 20.85
N ARG A 3 -15.39 -13.02 19.69
CA ARG A 3 -14.59 -13.41 18.51
C ARG A 3 -14.64 -12.28 17.49
N LEU A 4 -13.47 -11.82 17.06
CA LEU A 4 -13.30 -10.87 15.97
C LEU A 4 -12.68 -11.59 14.78
N ILE A 5 -13.19 -11.33 13.58
CA ILE A 5 -12.63 -11.84 12.32
C ILE A 5 -12.29 -10.61 11.46
N LEU A 6 -11.02 -10.46 11.11
CA LEU A 6 -10.51 -9.41 10.24
C LEU A 6 -10.13 -10.01 8.89
N ILE A 7 -10.57 -9.38 7.81
CA ILE A 7 -10.27 -9.80 6.44
C ILE A 7 -9.70 -8.58 5.71
N SER A 8 -8.62 -8.80 4.95
CA SER A 8 -8.05 -7.80 4.05
C SER A 8 -7.72 -8.45 2.71
N CYS A 9 -7.74 -7.66 1.64
CA CYS A 9 -7.35 -8.09 0.30
C CYS A 9 -6.51 -6.97 -0.31
N LEU A 10 -5.48 -7.34 -1.06
CA LEU A 10 -4.65 -6.43 -1.82
C LEU A 10 -4.18 -7.12 -3.10
N ASP A 11 -3.82 -6.33 -4.10
CA ASP A 11 -3.05 -6.82 -5.24
C ASP A 11 -1.62 -7.12 -4.77
N ASN A 12 -1.18 -8.37 -4.95
CA ASN A 12 0.09 -8.87 -4.41
C ASN A 12 1.32 -8.25 -5.07
N LEU A 13 1.22 -7.73 -6.29
CA LEU A 13 2.33 -7.11 -7.01
C LEU A 13 2.28 -5.58 -6.98
N VAL A 14 1.09 -5.00 -6.85
CA VAL A 14 0.94 -3.55 -6.64
C VAL A 14 1.15 -3.24 -5.17
N LYS A 15 0.11 -3.30 -4.34
CA LYS A 15 0.24 -2.90 -2.93
C LYS A 15 1.09 -3.90 -2.12
N GLY A 16 1.14 -5.17 -2.53
CA GLY A 16 1.99 -6.19 -1.91
C GLY A 16 3.47 -6.09 -2.28
N ALA A 17 3.83 -5.34 -3.33
CA ALA A 17 5.23 -5.19 -3.76
C ALA A 17 5.53 -3.80 -4.36
N ALA A 18 5.48 -3.66 -5.69
CA ALA A 18 6.03 -2.51 -6.42
C ALA A 18 5.30 -1.20 -6.09
N GLY A 19 3.97 -1.23 -5.93
CA GLY A 19 3.17 -0.08 -5.53
C GLY A 19 3.51 0.42 -4.13
N ALA A 20 3.77 -0.46 -3.17
CA ALA A 20 4.26 -0.04 -1.85
C ALA A 20 5.69 0.54 -1.92
N ALA A 21 6.55 -0.02 -2.77
CA ALA A 21 7.90 0.51 -2.99
C ALA A 21 7.86 1.93 -3.58
N VAL A 22 7.02 2.17 -4.58
CA VAL A 22 6.82 3.50 -5.19
C VAL A 22 6.20 4.47 -4.19
N GLN A 23 5.22 4.04 -3.40
CA GLN A 23 4.63 4.90 -2.37
C GLN A 23 5.67 5.35 -1.34
N ASN A 24 6.56 4.43 -0.90
CA ASN A 24 7.67 4.77 -0.01
C ASN A 24 8.70 5.70 -0.68
N LEU A 25 9.01 5.49 -1.96
CA LEU A 25 9.86 6.37 -2.75
C LEU A 25 9.28 7.79 -2.80
N ASN A 26 7.97 7.92 -3.05
CA ASN A 26 7.29 9.20 -3.07
C ASN A 26 7.47 9.94 -1.73
N CYS A 27 7.29 9.23 -0.60
CA CYS A 27 7.54 9.78 0.73
C CYS A 27 9.00 10.25 0.90
N MET A 28 9.99 9.45 0.50
CA MET A 28 11.41 9.80 0.60
C MET A 28 11.77 11.06 -0.21
N HIS A 29 11.08 11.29 -1.31
CA HIS A 29 11.31 12.43 -2.21
C HIS A 29 10.31 13.59 -2.02
N ALA A 30 9.51 13.57 -0.96
CA ALA A 30 8.48 14.58 -0.67
C ALA A 30 7.49 14.81 -1.84
N LEU A 31 7.24 13.75 -2.62
CA LEU A 31 6.17 13.72 -3.61
C LEU A 31 4.85 13.31 -2.93
N PRO A 32 3.68 13.69 -3.48
CA PRO A 32 2.41 13.12 -3.05
C PRO A 32 2.47 11.59 -3.08
N GLU A 33 2.02 10.91 -2.02
CA GLU A 33 2.17 9.45 -1.87
C GLU A 33 1.61 8.66 -3.05
N THR A 34 0.54 9.16 -3.66
CA THR A 34 -0.17 8.54 -4.79
C THR A 34 0.42 8.89 -6.15
N THR A 35 1.55 9.61 -6.20
CA THR A 35 2.21 9.95 -7.47
C THR A 35 2.59 8.67 -8.23
N GLY A 36 2.06 8.50 -9.45
CA GLY A 36 2.30 7.31 -10.27
C GLY A 36 1.57 6.04 -9.80
N LEU A 37 0.62 6.16 -8.86
CA LEU A 37 -0.24 5.09 -8.39
C LEU A 37 -1.72 5.45 -8.69
N LEU A 38 -2.53 4.43 -9.00
CA LEU A 38 -3.98 4.56 -9.23
C LEU A 38 -4.77 4.32 -7.94
#